data_AF-B7HBY0-F1
#
_entry.id   AF-B7HBY0-F1
#
_cell.length_a   1.000
_cell.length_b   1.000
_cell.length_c   1.000
_cell.angle_alpha   90.00
_cell.angle_beta   90.00
_cell.angle_gamma   90.00
#
_symmetry.space_group_name_H-M   'P 1'
#
loop_
_entity.id
_entity.type
_entity.pdbx_description
1 polymer ?
#
loop_
_entity_poly.entity_id
_entity_poly.type
_entity_poly.pdbx_seq_one_letter_code
_entity_poly.pdbx_strand_id
1 'polypeptide(L)'
;MCVKQGEASVTSLVSAFSRAYHSEFDNPKIFDDYVAKEFISPKERINIETNMVQGIHFFNTDIAQQFQDNPQEILKWITQVQLSPTPLARAAYCERVLLHEITLGAKQYVILGAGLDTFSFRHRELENKIEIFEVDHPSTQVFKKERIKE
;
A
#
# COMPACT_ATOMS: atom_id res chain seq x y z
N MET A 1 -1.32 11.48 15.03
CA MET A 1 0.13 11.24 14.90
C MET A 1 0.66 12.27 13.92
N CYS A 2 1.55 13.19 14.32
CA CYS A 2 2.11 14.19 13.40
C CYS A 2 3.11 13.53 12.45
N VAL A 3 2.97 13.77 11.15
CA VAL A 3 3.95 13.36 10.13
C VAL A 3 5.20 14.22 10.31
N LYS A 4 6.36 13.60 10.50
CA LYS A 4 7.62 14.34 10.57
C LYS A 4 7.99 14.89 9.20
N GLN A 5 8.74 15.98 9.18
CA GLN A 5 9.15 16.63 7.94
C GLN A 5 9.97 15.66 7.08
N GLY A 6 9.53 15.42 5.85
CA GLY A 6 10.19 14.51 4.89
C GLY A 6 9.88 13.02 5.11
N GLU A 7 9.01 12.64 6.03
CA GLU A 7 8.63 11.23 6.23
C GLU A 7 7.23 10.93 5.64
N ALA A 8 7.04 9.72 5.13
CA ALA A 8 5.71 9.18 4.91
C ALA A 8 5.00 8.96 6.26
N SER A 9 3.67 9.02 6.26
CA SER A 9 2.94 8.53 7.42
C SER A 9 3.18 7.03 7.60
N VAL A 10 3.26 6.55 8.85
CA VAL A 10 3.39 5.11 9.14
C VAL A 10 2.27 4.33 8.45
N THR A 11 1.05 4.86 8.49
CA THR A 11 -0.13 4.25 7.86
C THR A 11 0.03 4.11 6.35
N SER A 12 0.55 5.12 5.63
CA SER A 12 0.75 5.03 4.18
C SER A 12 1.81 4.00 3.81
N LEU A 13 2.88 3.92 4.61
CA LEU A 13 3.95 2.93 4.38
C LEU A 13 3.46 1.50 4.65
N VAL A 14 2.76 1.27 5.77
CA VAL A 14 2.17 -0.05 6.09
C VAL A 14 1.10 -0.44 5.06
N SER A 15 0.31 0.53 4.56
CA SER A 15 -0.66 0.28 3.50
C SER A 15 0.00 -0.04 2.16
N ALA A 16 1.16 0.52 1.84
CA ALA A 16 1.93 0.14 0.65
C ALA A 16 2.53 -1.26 0.82
N PHE A 17 3.07 -1.56 2.00
CA PHE A 17 3.61 -2.87 2.35
C PHE A 17 2.57 -3.98 2.18
N SER A 18 1.35 -3.79 2.68
CA SER A 18 0.31 -4.83 2.56
C SER A 18 -0.08 -5.10 1.10
N ARG A 19 -0.14 -4.06 0.25
CA ARG A 19 -0.38 -4.22 -1.19
C ARG A 19 0.78 -4.90 -1.91
N ALA A 20 2.01 -4.53 -1.59
CA ALA A 20 3.21 -5.17 -2.12
C ALA A 20 3.27 -6.66 -1.75
N TYR A 21 3.06 -6.98 -0.47
CA TYR A 21 3.07 -8.35 0.03
C TYR A 21 1.99 -9.20 -0.66
N HIS A 22 0.77 -8.69 -0.80
CA HIS A 22 -0.30 -9.38 -1.51
C HIS A 22 0.06 -9.64 -2.99
N SER A 23 0.66 -8.65 -3.67
CA SER A 23 1.12 -8.81 -5.06
C SER A 23 2.21 -9.89 -5.21
N GLU A 24 3.08 -10.05 -4.21
CA GLU A 24 4.20 -10.99 -4.25
C GLU A 24 3.80 -12.43 -3.86
N PHE A 25 2.93 -12.61 -2.86
CA PHE A 25 2.76 -13.91 -2.19
C PHE A 25 1.35 -14.52 -2.32
N ASP A 26 0.33 -13.74 -2.66
CA ASP A 26 -1.04 -14.23 -2.61
C ASP A 26 -1.54 -14.68 -3.99
N ASN A 27 -2.31 -15.78 -3.98
CA ASN A 27 -3.03 -16.28 -5.13
C ASN A 27 -4.35 -16.95 -4.67
N PRO A 28 -5.53 -16.55 -5.17
CA PRO A 28 -5.76 -15.52 -6.19
C PRO A 28 -5.52 -14.09 -5.67
N LYS A 29 -5.16 -13.17 -6.58
CA LYS A 29 -5.03 -11.74 -6.27
C LYS A 29 -6.38 -11.03 -6.33
N ILE A 30 -6.70 -10.26 -5.30
CA ILE A 30 -7.86 -9.35 -5.25
C ILE A 30 -7.52 -8.04 -5.95
N PHE A 31 -6.27 -7.61 -5.84
CA PHE A 31 -5.72 -6.39 -6.41
C PHE A 31 -4.23 -6.56 -6.68
N ASP A 32 -3.70 -6.15 -7.83
CA ASP A 32 -2.27 -6.37 -8.14
C ASP A 32 -1.48 -5.05 -8.17
N ASP A 33 -0.95 -4.65 -7.01
CA ASP A 33 -0.03 -3.52 -6.90
C ASP A 33 1.43 -3.96 -7.02
N TYR A 34 1.81 -4.41 -8.22
CA TYR A 34 3.17 -4.90 -8.49
C TYR A 34 4.26 -3.81 -8.39
N VAL A 35 3.87 -2.54 -8.28
CA VAL A 35 4.78 -1.38 -8.16
C VAL A 35 5.00 -0.98 -6.71
N ALA A 36 4.08 -1.27 -5.78
CA ALA A 36 4.18 -0.82 -4.39
C ALA A 36 5.49 -1.23 -3.70
N LYS A 37 6.07 -2.38 -4.07
CA LYS A 37 7.36 -2.83 -3.53
C LYS A 37 8.52 -1.87 -3.86
N GLU A 38 8.49 -1.21 -5.01
CA GLU A 38 9.51 -0.23 -5.42
C GLU A 38 9.45 1.04 -4.55
N PHE A 39 8.30 1.30 -3.92
CA PHE A 39 8.12 2.39 -2.98
C PHE A 39 8.49 2.03 -1.55
N ILE A 40 9.14 0.88 -1.31
CA ILE A 40 9.53 0.42 0.03
C ILE A 40 11.00 -0.01 0.00
N SER A 41 11.84 0.69 0.74
CA SER A 41 13.25 0.32 0.85
C SER A 41 13.41 -1.03 1.58
N PRO A 42 14.51 -1.78 1.35
CA PRO A 42 14.78 -3.02 2.08
C PRO A 42 14.77 -2.85 3.60
N LYS A 43 15.29 -1.71 4.08
CA LYS A 43 15.31 -1.37 5.52
C LYS A 43 13.89 -1.17 6.06
N GLU A 44 13.05 -0.43 5.35
CA GLU A 44 11.65 -0.23 5.75
C GLU A 44 10.88 -1.54 5.76
N ARG A 45 11.07 -2.39 4.73
CA ARG A 45 10.46 -3.71 4.65
C ARG A 45 10.82 -4.56 5.86
N ILE A 46 12.12 -4.72 6.16
CA ILE A 46 12.60 -5.49 7.31
C ILE A 46 12.03 -4.94 8.62
N ASN A 47 12.01 -3.60 8.78
CA ASN A 47 11.46 -2.97 9.99
C ASN A 47 9.96 -3.26 10.15
N ILE A 48 9.17 -3.16 9.07
CA ILE A 48 7.73 -3.45 9.13
C ILE A 48 7.51 -4.92 9.45
N GLU A 49 8.17 -5.83 8.73
CA GLU A 49 8.04 -7.28 8.95
C GLU A 49 8.39 -7.65 10.40
N THR A 50 9.51 -7.15 10.91
CA THR A 50 9.95 -7.38 12.29
C THR A 50 8.95 -6.85 13.31
N ASN A 51 8.48 -5.61 13.13
CA ASN A 51 7.52 -4.99 14.05
C ASN A 51 6.17 -5.71 14.06
N MET A 52 5.69 -6.18 12.90
CA MET A 52 4.43 -6.94 12.82
C MET A 52 4.57 -8.27 13.55
N VAL A 53 5.64 -9.02 13.29
CA VAL A 53 5.87 -10.30 13.96
C VAL A 53 6.01 -10.13 15.48
N GLN A 54 6.82 -9.18 15.94
CA GLN A 54 6.99 -8.92 17.38
C GLN A 54 5.71 -8.38 18.03
N GLY A 55 4.87 -7.69 17.25
CA GLY A 55 3.61 -7.11 17.70
C GLY A 55 2.41 -8.05 17.67
N ILE A 56 2.56 -9.33 17.30
CA ILE A 56 1.42 -10.25 17.10
C ILE A 56 0.48 -10.31 18.31
N HIS A 57 1.00 -10.24 19.54
CA HIS A 57 0.18 -10.29 20.76
C HIS A 57 -0.79 -9.11 20.89
N PHE A 58 -0.54 -7.98 20.22
CA PHE A 58 -1.49 -6.86 20.16
C PHE A 58 -2.67 -7.15 19.22
N PHE A 59 -2.49 -8.02 18.22
CA PHE A 59 -3.51 -8.39 17.25
C PHE A 59 -4.28 -9.65 17.64
N ASN A 60 -3.55 -10.70 18.05
CA ASN A 60 -4.13 -11.98 18.40
C ASN A 60 -3.13 -12.86 19.18
N THR A 61 -3.48 -13.23 20.42
CA THR A 61 -2.63 -14.07 21.27
C THR A 61 -2.61 -15.54 20.86
N ASP A 62 -3.70 -16.06 20.30
CA ASP A 62 -3.83 -17.48 19.95
C ASP A 62 -2.95 -17.79 18.73
N ILE A 63 -2.95 -16.91 17.73
CA ILE A 63 -2.08 -16.98 16.55
C ILE A 63 -0.61 -16.85 16.96
N ALA A 64 -0.31 -15.95 17.91
CA ALA A 64 1.04 -15.81 18.44
C ALA A 64 1.55 -17.13 19.04
N GLN A 65 0.72 -17.81 19.83
CA GLN A 65 1.07 -19.09 20.44
C GLN A 65 1.15 -20.20 19.38
N GLN A 66 0.20 -20.25 18.44
CA GLN A 66 0.13 -21.27 17.41
C GLN A 66 1.38 -21.27 16.51
N PHE A 67 1.92 -20.10 16.20
CA PHE A 67 3.05 -19.93 15.27
C PHE A 67 4.30 -19.33 15.93
N GLN A 68 4.48 -19.52 17.23
CA GLN A 68 5.58 -18.92 18.02
C GLN A 68 6.98 -19.15 17.41
N ASP A 69 7.20 -20.31 16.78
CA ASP A 69 8.48 -20.70 16.15
C ASP A 69 8.47 -20.52 14.62
N ASN A 70 7.42 -19.90 14.07
CA ASN A 70 7.24 -19.68 12.63
C ASN A 70 6.86 -18.22 12.32
N PRO A 71 7.84 -17.29 12.34
CA PRO A 71 7.58 -15.87 12.10
C PRO A 71 7.02 -15.58 10.71
N GLN A 72 7.25 -16.45 9.73
CA GLN A 72 6.71 -16.29 8.37
C GLN A 72 5.19 -16.49 8.35
N GLU A 73 4.66 -17.48 9.08
CA GLU A 73 3.21 -17.69 9.19
C GLU A 73 2.54 -16.58 10.02
N ILE A 74 3.20 -16.07 11.05
CA ILE A 74 2.72 -14.88 11.78
C ILE A 74 2.61 -13.68 10.84
N LEU A 75 3.69 -13.37 10.10
CA LEU A 75 3.70 -12.25 9.17
C LEU A 75 2.62 -12.38 8.10
N LYS A 76 2.47 -13.58 7.53
CA LYS A 76 1.45 -13.88 6.54
C LYS A 76 0.05 -13.65 7.11
N TRP A 77 -0.25 -14.19 8.29
CA TRP A 77 -1.55 -14.01 8.93
C TRP A 77 -1.84 -12.54 9.22
N ILE A 78 -0.90 -11.81 9.85
CA ILE A 78 -1.10 -10.37 10.13
C ILE A 78 -1.34 -9.61 8.83
N THR A 79 -0.54 -9.85 7.80
CA THR A 79 -0.67 -9.14 6.54
C THR A 79 -2.02 -9.42 5.90
N GLN A 80 -2.39 -10.70 5.73
CA GLN A 80 -3.61 -11.10 5.04
C GLN A 80 -4.89 -10.76 5.82
N VAL A 81 -4.85 -10.81 7.15
CA VAL A 81 -6.05 -10.67 8.00
C VAL A 81 -6.21 -9.27 8.57
N GLN A 82 -5.11 -8.59 8.91
CA GLN A 82 -5.16 -7.28 9.58
C GLN A 82 -4.83 -6.12 8.64
N LEU A 83 -3.81 -6.26 7.80
CA LEU A 83 -3.27 -5.12 7.04
C LEU A 83 -3.87 -4.98 5.66
N SER A 84 -4.07 -6.08 4.95
CA SER A 84 -4.47 -6.12 3.54
C SER A 84 -5.95 -5.88 3.24
N PRO A 85 -6.94 -6.33 4.05
CA PRO A 85 -8.34 -6.32 3.62
C PRO A 85 -8.85 -4.94 3.19
N THR A 86 -8.65 -3.92 4.02
CA THR A 86 -9.10 -2.55 3.74
C THR A 86 -8.40 -1.90 2.54
N PRO A 87 -7.04 -1.83 2.48
CA PRO A 87 -6.37 -1.17 1.36
C PRO A 87 -6.59 -1.90 0.03
N LEU A 88 -6.62 -3.23 0.00
CA LEU A 88 -6.86 -3.98 -1.23
C LEU A 88 -8.29 -3.79 -1.75
N ALA A 89 -9.30 -3.98 -0.90
CA ALA A 89 -10.69 -3.84 -1.31
C ALA A 89 -10.99 -2.42 -1.79
N ARG A 90 -10.46 -1.40 -1.10
CA ARG A 90 -10.60 -0.01 -1.49
C ARG A 90 -9.96 0.26 -2.85
N ALA A 91 -8.72 -0.18 -3.07
CA ALA A 91 -8.02 0.04 -4.33
C ALA A 91 -8.74 -0.66 -5.51
N ALA A 92 -9.09 -1.94 -5.36
CA ALA A 92 -9.82 -2.69 -6.38
C ALA A 92 -11.17 -2.04 -6.74
N TYR A 93 -11.92 -1.60 -5.73
CA TYR A 93 -13.19 -0.93 -5.96
C TYR A 93 -13.01 0.42 -6.68
N CYS A 94 -12.14 1.28 -6.16
CA CYS A 94 -11.93 2.63 -6.70
C CYS A 94 -11.42 2.59 -8.13
N GLU A 95 -10.46 1.71 -8.45
CA GLU A 95 -9.92 1.61 -9.81
C GLU A 95 -10.93 1.07 -10.80
N ARG A 96 -11.74 0.08 -10.40
CA ARG A 96 -12.83 -0.41 -11.26
C ARG A 96 -13.83 0.71 -11.59
N VAL A 97 -14.20 1.54 -10.61
CA VAL A 97 -15.09 2.68 -10.83
C VAL A 97 -14.41 3.70 -11.75
N LEU A 98 -13.17 4.09 -11.44
CA LEU A 98 -12.43 5.07 -12.25
C LEU A 98 -12.29 4.64 -13.71
N LEU A 99 -11.91 3.39 -13.97
CA LEU A 99 -11.77 2.87 -15.33
C LEU A 99 -13.11 2.93 -16.08
N HIS A 100 -14.23 2.68 -15.40
CA HIS A 100 -15.56 2.86 -15.99
C HIS A 100 -15.86 4.34 -16.30
N GLU A 101 -15.62 5.25 -15.36
CA GLU A 101 -15.86 6.69 -15.55
C GLU A 101 -15.02 7.27 -16.69
N ILE A 102 -13.79 6.78 -16.89
CA ILE A 102 -12.95 7.13 -18.04
C ILE A 102 -13.65 6.79 -19.36
N THR A 103 -14.34 5.63 -19.44
CA THR A 103 -15.10 5.25 -20.65
C THR A 103 -16.31 6.14 -20.89
N LEU A 104 -16.87 6.75 -19.83
CA LEU A 104 -17.97 7.70 -19.90
C LEU A 104 -17.52 9.15 -20.18
N GLY A 105 -16.21 9.39 -20.24
CA GLY A 105 -15.63 10.67 -20.62
C GLY A 105 -15.02 11.48 -19.48
N ALA A 106 -14.84 10.91 -18.30
CA ALA A 106 -14.11 11.57 -17.21
C ALA A 106 -12.70 12.01 -17.67
N LYS A 107 -12.33 13.24 -17.32
CA LYS A 107 -11.07 13.88 -17.74
C LYS A 107 -10.09 14.16 -16.61
N GLN A 108 -10.55 14.11 -15.35
CA GLN A 108 -9.71 14.37 -14.19
C GLN A 108 -9.97 13.33 -13.10
N TYR A 109 -8.90 12.82 -12.51
CA TYR A 109 -8.91 11.94 -11.35
C TYR A 109 -8.12 12.57 -10.22
N VAL A 110 -8.77 12.76 -9.06
CA VAL A 110 -8.14 13.38 -7.89
C VAL A 110 -8.06 12.37 -6.75
N ILE A 111 -6.84 12.03 -6.34
CA ILE A 111 -6.57 11.12 -5.22
C ILE A 111 -6.32 11.96 -3.97
N LEU A 112 -7.23 11.90 -3.01
CA LEU A 112 -7.11 12.59 -1.72
C LEU A 112 -6.46 11.68 -0.69
N GLY A 113 -5.40 12.17 -0.02
CA GLY A 113 -4.57 11.34 0.85
C GLY A 113 -3.82 10.28 0.06
N ALA A 114 -3.20 10.70 -1.05
CA ALA A 114 -2.59 9.80 -2.04
C ALA A 114 -1.49 8.90 -1.45
N GLY A 115 -0.82 9.31 -0.38
CA GLY A 115 0.18 8.53 0.33
C GLY A 115 1.23 7.96 -0.62
N LEU A 116 1.28 6.63 -0.69
CA LEU A 116 2.12 5.87 -1.62
C LEU A 116 1.25 5.09 -2.61
N ASP A 117 0.16 5.69 -3.09
CA ASP A 117 -0.64 5.14 -4.19
C ASP A 117 0.22 5.00 -5.46
N THR A 118 -0.03 3.96 -6.25
CA THR A 118 0.79 3.62 -7.43
C THR A 118 0.00 3.65 -8.74
N PHE A 119 -1.26 4.12 -8.72
CA PHE A 119 -2.17 4.07 -9.87
C PHE A 119 -1.53 4.60 -11.15
N SER A 120 -0.97 5.82 -11.10
CA SER A 120 -0.32 6.47 -12.24
C SER A 120 0.90 5.70 -12.77
N PHE A 121 1.59 4.94 -11.93
CA PHE A 121 2.75 4.13 -12.31
C PHE A 121 2.35 2.80 -12.95
N ARG A 122 1.21 2.23 -12.54
CA ARG A 122 0.66 0.99 -13.12
C ARG A 122 -0.11 1.23 -14.42
N HIS A 123 -0.75 2.38 -14.56
CA HIS A 123 -1.62 2.71 -15.69
C HIS A 123 -1.01 3.74 -16.65
N ARG A 124 0.21 3.48 -17.14
CA ARG A 124 0.89 4.39 -18.09
C ARG A 124 0.15 4.52 -19.41
N GLU A 125 -0.66 3.54 -19.80
CA GLU A 125 -1.52 3.57 -20.98
C GLU A 125 -2.69 4.57 -20.90
N LEU A 126 -2.90 5.16 -19.72
CA LEU A 126 -3.86 6.24 -19.49
C LEU A 126 -3.21 7.63 -19.60
N GLU A 127 -1.91 7.70 -19.83
CA GLU A 127 -1.21 8.95 -20.12
C GLU A 127 -1.87 9.66 -21.31
N ASN A 128 -2.23 10.93 -21.14
CA ASN A 128 -3.01 11.76 -22.07
C ASN A 128 -4.51 11.42 -22.23
N LYS A 129 -5.05 10.42 -21.52
CA LYS A 129 -6.50 10.13 -21.51
C LYS A 129 -7.22 10.80 -20.34
N ILE A 130 -6.54 10.92 -19.21
CA ILE A 130 -7.04 11.52 -17.97
C ILE A 130 -5.91 12.27 -17.27
N GLU A 131 -6.22 13.44 -16.70
CA GLU A 131 -5.30 14.15 -15.81
C GLU A 131 -5.43 13.59 -14.40
N ILE A 132 -4.30 13.19 -13.80
CA ILE A 132 -4.27 12.60 -12.46
C ILE A 132 -3.63 13.58 -11.50
N PHE A 133 -4.35 13.93 -10.43
CA PHE A 133 -3.90 14.82 -9.37
C PHE A 133 -3.79 14.05 -8.06
N GLU A 134 -2.65 14.14 -7.40
CA GLU A 134 -2.44 13.56 -6.07
C GLU A 134 -2.36 14.69 -5.04
N VAL A 135 -3.28 14.67 -4.08
CA VAL A 135 -3.36 15.66 -3.00
C VAL A 135 -3.06 14.98 -1.68
N ASP A 136 -2.03 15.44 -0.99
CA ASP A 136 -1.69 14.95 0.35
C ASP A 136 -0.92 16.01 1.14
N HIS A 137 -0.59 15.70 2.39
CA HIS A 137 0.27 16.49 3.24
C HIS A 137 1.64 16.71 2.57
N PRO A 138 2.20 17.94 2.59
CA PRO A 138 3.43 18.28 1.89
C PRO A 138 4.61 17.35 2.20
N SER A 139 4.77 16.93 3.46
CA SER A 139 5.84 16.00 3.85
C SER A 139 5.74 14.64 3.17
N THR A 140 4.52 14.10 3.03
CA THR A 140 4.28 12.82 2.37
C THR A 140 4.50 12.94 0.86
N GLN A 141 4.12 14.07 0.26
CA GLN A 141 4.40 14.34 -1.15
C GLN A 141 5.90 14.46 -1.43
N VAL A 142 6.66 15.13 -0.56
CA VAL A 142 8.13 15.22 -0.67
C VAL A 142 8.74 13.83 -0.60
N PHE A 143 8.38 13.04 0.41
CA PHE A 143 8.86 11.67 0.57
C PHE A 143 8.60 10.81 -0.68
N LYS A 144 7.36 10.82 -1.21
CA LYS A 144 7.02 10.06 -2.42
C LYS A 144 7.87 10.50 -3.61
N LYS A 145 8.06 11.81 -3.80
CA LYS A 145 8.88 12.38 -4.89
C LYS A 145 10.36 12.02 -4.76
N GLU A 146 10.88 11.91 -3.54
CA GLU A 146 12.24 11.44 -3.29
C GLU A 146 12.37 9.96 -3.62
N ARG A 147 11.43 9.12 -3.15
CA ARG A 147 11.39 7.68 -3.46
C ARG A 147 11.32 7.38 -4.96
N ILE A 148 10.63 8.20 -5.75
CA ILE A 148 10.57 8.05 -7.23
C ILE A 148 11.92 8.31 -7.91
N LYS A 149 12.82 9.07 -7.28
CA LYS A 149 14.14 9.43 -7.83
C LYS A 149 15.24 8.46 -7.44
N GLU A 150 15.02 7.63 -6.42
CA GLU A 150 15.91 6.56 -5.99
C GLU A 150 15.94 5.43 -7.03
#